data_AF-A0A9E1KXG1-F1
#
_entry.id   AF-A0A9E1KXG1-F1
#
_cell.length_a   1.000
_cell.length_b   1.000
_cell.length_c   1.000
_cell.angle_alpha   90.00
_cell.angle_beta   90.00
_cell.angle_gamma   90.00
#
_symmetry.space_group_name_H-M   'P 1'
#
loop_
_entity.id
_entity.type
_entity.pdbx_description
1 polymer ?
#
loop_
_entity_poly.entity_id
_entity_poly.type
_entity_poly.pdbx_seq_one_letter_code
_entity_poly.pdbx_strand_id
1 'polypeptide(L)' 'MLIIEKAKAGLSTARSRGTVGGRKPVLVEDPKVRMAKNLHADKSMKIEDICENLQISKATLYRYVAL' A
#
# COMPACT_ATOMS: atom_id res chain seq x y z
N MET A 1 -30.58 -7.38 -13.86
CA MET A 1 -30.40 -8.43 -12.84
C MET A 1 -30.48 -7.79 -11.46
N LEU A 2 -31.46 -8.18 -10.63
CA LEU A 2 -31.76 -7.55 -9.33
C LEU A 2 -30.58 -7.56 -8.34
N ILE A 3 -29.69 -8.54 -8.43
CA ILE A 3 -28.62 -8.78 -7.46
C ILE A 3 -27.52 -7.71 -7.53
N ILE A 4 -27.13 -7.27 -8.73
CA ILE A 4 -26.08 -6.26 -8.91
C ILE A 4 -26.53 -4.90 -8.37
N GLU A 5 -27.78 -4.52 -8.66
CA GLU A 5 -28.35 -3.24 -8.22
C GLU A 5 -28.49 -3.19 -6.69
N LYS A 6 -28.91 -4.29 -6.05
CA LYS A 6 -28.95 -4.40 -4.59
C LYS A 6 -27.55 -4.31 -3.97
N ALA A 7 -26.54 -4.93 -4.58
CA ALA A 7 -25.16 -4.86 -4.11
C ALA A 7 -24.59 -3.42 -4.19
N LYS A 8 -24.83 -2.71 -5.30
CA LYS A 8 -24.43 -1.31 -5.46
C LYS A 8 -25.12 -0.40 -4.44
N ALA A 9 -26.42 -0.59 -4.21
CA ALA A 9 -27.18 0.18 -3.22
C ALA A 9 -26.65 -0.04 -1.79
N GLY A 10 -26.28 -1.29 -1.45
CA GLY A 10 -25.61 -1.61 -0.19
C GLY A 10 -24.24 -0.94 -0.06
N LEU A 11 -23.42 -0.99 -1.11
CA LEU A 11 -22.09 -0.37 -1.12
C LEU A 11 -22.18 1.16 -1.01
N SER A 12 -23.16 1.78 -1.65
CA SER A 12 -23.43 3.22 -1.53
C SER A 12 -23.80 3.61 -0.11
N THR A 13 -24.71 2.86 0.52
CA THR A 13 -25.10 3.07 1.93
C THR A 13 -23.92 2.89 2.89
N ALA A 14 -23.02 1.94 2.64
CA ALA A 14 -21.82 1.77 3.44
C ALA A 14 -20.84 2.95 3.27
N ARG A 15 -20.63 3.42 2.03
CA ARG A 15 -19.75 4.56 1.73
C ARG A 15 -20.27 5.87 2.34
N SER A 16 -21.58 6.12 2.32
CA SER A 16 -22.16 7.33 2.94
C SER A 16 -21.99 7.35 4.46
N ARG A 17 -21.86 6.17 5.10
CA ARG A 17 -21.52 6.03 6.52
C ARG A 17 -20.02 6.17 6.82
N GLY A 18 -19.18 6.43 5.81
CA GLY A 18 -17.73 6.62 5.96
C GLY A 18 -16.90 5.36 5.74
N THR A 19 -17.50 4.24 5.32
CA THR A 19 -16.74 3.02 5.04
C THR A 19 -15.93 3.18 3.75
N VAL A 20 -14.62 3.24 3.88
CA VAL A 20 -13.67 3.21 2.75
C VAL A 20 -13.31 1.75 2.46
N GLY A 21 -13.81 1.23 1.35
CA GLY A 21 -13.45 -0.11 0.85
C GLY A 21 -12.10 -0.12 0.11
N GLY A 22 -11.62 -1.32 -0.22
CA GLY A 22 -10.36 -1.52 -0.93
C GLY A 22 -9.22 -1.98 -0.02
N ARG A 23 -8.00 -2.03 -0.57
CA ARG A 23 -6.79 -2.38 0.20
C ARG A 23 -6.47 -1.23 1.16
N LYS A 24 -6.26 -1.55 2.44
CA LYS A 24 -5.83 -0.56 3.44
C LYS A 24 -4.55 0.15 2.98
N PRO A 25 -4.42 1.47 3.20
CA PRO A 25 -3.20 2.19 2.88
C PRO A 25 -2.02 1.60 3.68
N VAL A 26 -0.84 1.64 3.09
CA VAL A 26 0.38 1.34 3.81
C VAL A 26 0.68 2.53 4.72
N LEU A 27 0.87 2.26 5.99
CA LEU A 27 1.13 3.25 7.02
C LEU A 27 2.62 3.60 7.06
N VAL A 28 2.96 4.83 7.47
CA VAL A 28 4.36 5.26 7.59
C VAL A 28 5.07 4.48 8.70
N GLU A 29 4.32 4.04 9.70
CA GLU A 29 4.78 3.23 10.82
C GLU A 29 4.97 1.75 10.46
N ASP A 30 4.62 1.33 9.24
CA ASP A 30 4.83 -0.05 8.80
C ASP A 30 6.34 -0.39 8.88
N PRO A 31 6.71 -1.48 9.58
CA PRO A 31 8.11 -1.90 9.69
C PRO A 31 8.80 -2.02 8.34
N LYS A 32 8.08 -2.42 7.29
CA LYS A 32 8.61 -2.52 5.92
C LYS A 32 8.94 -1.15 5.33
N VAL A 33 8.12 -0.13 5.60
CA VAL A 33 8.38 1.25 5.15
C VAL A 33 9.61 1.80 5.87
N ARG A 34 9.70 1.60 7.19
CA ARG A 34 10.87 2.06 7.96
C ARG A 34 12.15 1.38 7.51
N MET A 35 12.11 0.06 7.31
CA MET A 35 13.26 -0.69 6.81
C MET A 35 13.65 -0.27 5.39
N ALA A 36 12.67 -0.08 4.50
CA ALA A 36 12.88 0.43 3.15
C ALA A 36 13.57 1.80 3.14
N LYS A 37 13.12 2.74 3.97
CA LYS A 37 13.75 4.07 4.10
C LYS A 37 15.18 3.99 4.60
N ASN A 38 15.45 3.16 5.61
CA ASN A 38 16.78 2.99 6.17
C ASN A 38 17.75 2.37 5.16
N LEU A 39 17.33 1.29 4.50
CA LEU A 39 18.14 0.61 3.48
C LEU A 39 18.39 1.49 2.25
N HIS A 40 17.42 2.34 1.88
CA HIS A 40 17.59 3.29 0.79
C HIS A 40 18.49 4.49 1.15
N ALA A 41 18.48 4.92 2.41
CA ALA A 41 19.38 5.96 2.90
C ALA A 41 20.85 5.49 2.90
N ASP A 42 21.06 4.18 3.13
CA ASP A 42 22.35 3.54 2.95
C ASP A 42 22.66 3.36 1.46
N LYS A 43 23.49 4.27 0.91
CA LYS A 43 23.88 4.29 -0.50
C LYS A 43 24.83 3.14 -0.90
N SER A 44 25.19 2.25 0.03
CA SER A 44 26.06 1.11 -0.26
C SER A 44 25.33 -0.04 -0.95
N MET A 45 24.00 -0.16 -0.78
CA MET A 45 23.20 -1.24 -1.36
C MET A 45 22.57 -0.85 -2.69
N LYS A 46 22.52 -1.81 -3.62
CA LYS A 46 21.80 -1.63 -4.88
C LYS A 46 20.30 -1.70 -4.64
N ILE A 47 19.56 -0.97 -5.46
CA ILE A 47 18.10 -0.91 -5.39
C ILE A 47 17.48 -2.29 -5.65
N GLU A 48 18.08 -3.09 -6.54
CA GLU A 48 17.67 -4.47 -6.81
C GLU A 48 17.74 -5.33 -5.53
N ASP A 49 18.89 -5.32 -4.85
CA ASP A 49 19.13 -6.11 -3.64
C ASP A 49 18.16 -5.71 -2.52
N ILE A 50 17.86 -4.42 -2.38
CA ILE A 50 16.86 -3.92 -1.41
C ILE A 50 15.46 -4.45 -1.75
N CYS A 51 15.09 -4.45 -3.02
CA CYS A 51 13.79 -4.94 -3.48
C CYS A 51 13.65 -6.45 -3.26
N GLU A 52 14.70 -7.23 -3.52
CA GLU A 52 14.73 -8.67 -3.29
C GLU A 52 14.64 -9.00 -1.79
N ASN A 53 15.44 -8.33 -0.95
CA ASN A 53 15.43 -8.52 0.50
C ASN A 53 14.07 -8.20 1.14
N LEU A 54 13.39 -7.15 0.67
CA LEU A 54 12.08 -6.76 1.18
C LEU A 54 10.91 -7.47 0.48
N GLN A 55 11.18 -8.25 -0.57
CA GLN A 55 10.20 -8.85 -1.46
C GLN A 55 9.16 -7.83 -1.98
N ILE A 56 9.65 -6.67 -2.42
CA ILE A 56 8.82 -5.60 -2.98
C ILE A 56 9.30 -5.22 -4.38
N SER A 57 8.40 -4.65 -5.18
CA SER A 57 8.80 -4.08 -6.47
C SER A 57 9.51 -2.73 -6.29
N LYS A 58 10.34 -2.34 -7.27
CA LYS A 58 10.98 -1.00 -7.32
C LYS A 58 9.98 0.14 -7.15
N ALA A 59 8.82 0.04 -7.78
CA ALA A 59 7.73 1.02 -7.65
C ALA A 59 7.17 1.11 -6.22
N THR A 60 7.19 0.02 -5.46
CA THR A 60 6.77 0.00 -4.06
C THR A 60 7.84 0.61 -3.17
N LEU A 61 9.13 0.34 -3.43
CA LEU A 61 10.24 0.99 -2.73
C LEU A 61 10.17 2.52 -2.86
N TYR A 62 10.03 3.05 -4.08
CA TYR A 62 9.93 4.49 -4.27
C TYR A 62 8.69 5.11 -3.62
N ARG A 63 7.55 4.41 -3.63
CA ARG A 63 6.36 4.85 -2.87
C ARG A 63 6.62 4.90 -1.37
N TYR A 64 7.38 3.94 -0.82
CA TYR A 64 7.72 3.92 0.60
C TYR A 64 8.71 5.02 0.99
N VAL A 65 9.63 5.38 0.10
CA VAL A 65 10.58 6.47 0.32
C VAL A 65 9.89 7.84 0.24
N ALA A 66 8.87 7.98 -0.61
CA ALA A 66 8.10 9.23 -0.79
C ALA A 66 6.96 9.43 0.23
N LEU A 67 6.57 8.37 0.96
CA LEU A 67 5.65 8.41 2.11
C LEU A 67 6.28 9.14 3.30
#